data_AF-T1K8Z2-F1
#
_entry.id   AF-T1K8Z2-F1
#
_cell.length_a   1.000
_cell.length_b   1.000
_cell.length_c   1.000
_cell.angle_alpha   90.00
_cell.angle_beta   90.00
_cell.angle_gamma   90.00
#
_symmetry.space_group_name_H-M   'P 1'
#
loop_
_entity.id
_entity.type
_entity.pdbx_description
1 polymer ?
#
loop_
_entity_poly.entity_id
_entity_poly.type
_entity_poly.pdbx_seq_one_letter_code
_entity_poly.pdbx_strand_id
1 'polypeptide(L)'
;MKLRGGHRLKFIYFSVLLALIPALTILVLFTGDISIDRSISGPSKEAILTQQLIELREKLNHVEMLNQQRKIEVNYLRETIRSVSNNDTRSYETLNHRDQNNYGSPTGLDIPYQSHSVSSDQIELPTLVHFLPHLLKNPDPLTPAFRRASARYPNGRTGVNLVLGIPTVKRPVQSYLVQTLRNIIDNINPSEREEALIVVFIAE
;
A
#
# COMPACT_ATOMS: atom_id res chain seq x y z
N MET A 1 3.26 94.34 -24.24
CA MET A 1 3.78 94.01 -22.90
C MET A 1 3.35 92.61 -22.51
N LYS A 2 4.07 91.56 -22.96
CA LYS A 2 3.78 90.17 -22.56
C LYS A 2 5.01 89.30 -22.83
N LEU A 3 5.18 88.26 -22.01
CA LEU A 3 6.24 87.23 -22.01
C LEU A 3 7.41 87.50 -21.05
N ARG A 4 7.14 87.46 -19.74
CA ARG A 4 8.14 87.24 -18.68
C ARG A 4 7.60 86.37 -17.54
N GLY A 5 6.82 85.33 -17.88
CA GLY A 5 6.17 84.43 -16.89
C GLY A 5 6.59 82.96 -16.96
N GLY A 6 7.10 82.48 -18.11
CA GLY A 6 7.32 81.05 -18.34
C GLY A 6 8.45 80.42 -17.50
N HIS A 7 9.53 81.15 -17.23
CA HIS A 7 10.63 80.61 -16.42
C HIS A 7 10.24 80.43 -14.95
N ARG A 8 9.50 81.40 -14.38
CA ARG A 8 9.03 81.35 -12.98
C ARG A 8 8.12 80.14 -12.75
N LEU A 9 7.26 79.83 -13.71
CA LEU A 9 6.35 78.69 -13.64
C LEU A 9 7.11 77.34 -13.68
N LYS A 10 8.10 77.20 -14.57
CA LYS A 10 8.94 75.99 -14.63
C LYS A 10 9.75 75.76 -13.35
N PHE A 11 10.25 76.83 -12.72
CA PHE A 11 10.94 76.74 -11.42
C PHE A 11 9.99 76.29 -10.29
N ILE A 12 8.74 76.75 -10.29
CA ILE A 12 7.74 76.32 -9.31
C ILE A 12 7.43 74.82 -9.45
N TYR A 13 7.21 74.35 -10.68
CA TYR A 13 6.99 72.91 -10.92
C TYR A 13 8.19 72.04 -10.53
N PHE A 14 9.41 72.48 -10.83
CA PHE A 14 10.63 71.77 -10.44
C PHE A 14 10.79 71.71 -8.92
N SER A 15 10.48 72.80 -8.21
CA SER A 15 10.50 72.85 -6.74
C SER A 15 9.46 71.91 -6.11
N VAL A 16 8.24 71.84 -6.67
CA VAL A 16 7.18 70.94 -6.18
C VAL A 16 7.55 69.47 -6.44
N LEU A 17 8.07 69.16 -7.62
CA LEU A 17 8.52 67.80 -7.98
C LEU A 17 9.65 67.33 -7.06
N LEU A 18 10.62 68.20 -6.76
CA LEU A 18 11.76 67.89 -5.90
C LEU A 18 11.33 67.64 -4.44
N ALA A 19 10.27 68.31 -3.97
CA ALA A 19 9.71 68.09 -2.64
C ALA A 19 8.82 66.84 -2.54
N LEU A 20 8.22 66.39 -3.66
CA LEU A 20 7.29 65.27 -3.69
C LEU A 20 8.01 63.91 -3.63
N ILE A 21 9.21 63.82 -4.20
CA ILE A 21 10.04 62.60 -4.19
C ILE A 21 10.36 62.13 -2.75
N PRO A 22 10.94 62.96 -1.86
CA PRO A 22 11.22 62.53 -0.49
C PRO A 22 9.94 62.25 0.31
N ALA A 23 8.85 63.00 0.08
CA ALA A 23 7.57 62.76 0.72
C ALA A 23 6.96 61.40 0.33
N LEU A 24 7.05 61.01 -0.94
CA LEU A 24 6.62 59.70 -1.41
C LEU A 24 7.47 58.58 -0.82
N THR A 25 8.80 58.77 -0.71
CA THR A 25 9.68 57.76 -0.10
C THR A 25 9.38 57.55 1.38
N ILE A 26 9.10 58.63 2.14
CA ILE A 26 8.73 58.54 3.56
C ILE A 26 7.35 57.88 3.71
N LEU A 27 6.41 58.17 2.82
CA LEU A 27 5.08 57.53 2.81
C LEU A 27 5.18 56.02 2.54
N VAL A 28 6.01 55.59 1.59
CA VAL A 28 6.25 54.16 1.31
C VAL A 28 6.96 53.48 2.47
N LEU A 29 7.90 54.14 3.15
CA LEU A 29 8.57 53.60 4.34
C LEU A 29 7.57 53.42 5.50
N PHE A 30 6.69 54.40 5.73
CA PHE A 30 5.70 54.37 6.81
C PHE A 30 4.53 53.40 6.55
N THR A 31 4.22 53.12 5.28
CA THR A 31 3.20 52.13 4.88
C THR A 31 3.77 50.73 4.64
N GLY A 32 5.07 50.62 4.40
CA GLY A 32 5.80 49.35 4.23
C GLY A 32 5.82 48.49 5.49
N ASP A 33 5.83 49.10 6.68
CA ASP A 33 5.82 48.37 7.96
C ASP A 33 4.42 47.83 8.36
N ILE A 34 3.36 48.16 7.60
CA ILE A 34 1.98 47.67 7.84
C ILE A 34 1.60 46.50 6.93
N SER A 35 2.55 46.01 6.11
CA SER A 35 2.34 44.80 5.30
C SER A 35 2.76 43.54 6.07
N ILE A 36 1.84 43.03 6.90
CA ILE A 36 1.61 41.60 7.15
C ILE A 36 2.82 40.81 7.70
N ASP A 37 3.23 41.08 8.94
CA ASP A 37 3.76 40.02 9.81
C ASP A 37 3.16 40.10 11.22
N ARG A 38 1.82 40.09 11.27
CA ARG A 38 1.09 39.82 12.51
C ARG A 38 0.67 38.35 12.54
N SER A 39 1.63 37.44 12.47
CA SER A 39 1.44 36.03 12.87
C SER A 39 1.68 35.90 14.38
N ILE A 40 0.73 36.39 15.19
CA ILE A 40 0.62 36.06 16.61
C ILE A 40 -0.65 35.23 16.78
N SER A 41 -0.51 33.91 16.89
CA SER A 41 -1.17 33.03 17.87
C SER A 41 -1.16 31.55 17.43
N GLY A 42 -0.42 30.73 18.18
CA GLY A 42 -0.45 29.26 18.12
C GLY A 42 0.84 28.63 17.59
N PRO A 43 1.28 27.46 18.10
CA PRO A 43 2.32 26.67 17.44
C PRO A 43 1.90 26.49 15.99
N SER A 44 2.79 26.82 15.06
CA SER A 44 2.48 26.78 13.62
C SER A 44 1.84 25.43 13.29
N LYS A 45 0.74 25.45 12.51
CA LYS A 45 0.09 24.21 12.06
C LYS A 45 1.10 23.24 11.42
N GLU A 46 2.09 23.81 10.75
CA GLU A 46 3.28 23.13 10.26
C GLU A 46 4.06 22.38 11.35
N ALA A 47 4.32 22.99 12.51
CA ALA A 47 4.99 22.32 13.64
C ALA A 47 4.18 21.11 14.14
N ILE A 48 2.85 21.23 14.23
CA ILE A 48 1.99 20.11 14.65
C ILE A 48 2.00 18.98 13.60
N LEU A 49 1.91 19.31 12.32
CA LEU A 49 1.96 18.33 11.23
C LEU A 49 3.30 17.61 11.16
N THR A 50 4.40 18.34 11.30
CA THR A 50 5.76 17.75 11.31
C THR A 50 5.94 16.81 12.51
N GLN A 51 5.42 17.18 13.69
CA GLN A 51 5.44 16.32 14.86
C GLN A 51 4.63 15.02 14.63
N GLN A 52 3.43 15.11 14.06
CA GLN A 52 2.61 13.94 13.72
C GLN A 52 3.30 13.02 12.70
N LEU A 53 4.02 13.58 11.74
CA LEU A 53 4.76 12.81 10.73
C LEU A 53 5.93 12.04 11.38
N ILE A 54 6.65 12.69 12.30
CA ILE A 54 7.72 12.04 13.07
C ILE A 54 7.15 10.88 13.91
N GLU A 55 6.04 11.11 14.60
CA GLU A 55 5.35 10.07 15.40
C GLU A 55 4.90 8.90 14.54
N LEU A 56 4.24 9.16 13.40
CA LEU A 56 3.80 8.12 12.48
C LEU A 56 4.97 7.32 11.92
N ARG A 57 6.08 7.98 11.60
CA ARG A 57 7.29 7.32 11.11
C ARG A 57 7.91 6.41 12.17
N GLU A 58 7.97 6.87 13.41
CA GLU A 58 8.47 6.07 14.52
C GLU A 58 7.57 4.85 14.75
N LYS A 59 6.25 5.03 14.75
CA LYS A 59 5.28 3.95 14.91
C LYS A 59 5.38 2.93 13.77
N LEU A 60 5.56 3.37 12.53
CA LEU A 60 5.73 2.49 11.38
C LEU A 60 7.01 1.65 11.52
N ASN A 61 8.13 2.29 11.85
CA ASN A 61 9.40 1.59 12.09
C ASN A 61 9.29 0.58 13.24
N HIS A 62 8.59 0.93 14.32
CA HIS A 62 8.38 0.04 15.45
C HIS A 62 7.56 -1.20 15.07
N VAL A 63 6.45 -1.01 14.34
CA VAL A 63 5.63 -2.12 13.84
C VAL A 63 6.41 -3.01 12.87
N GLU A 64 7.25 -2.41 12.03
CA GLU A 64 8.12 -3.17 11.13
C GLU A 64 9.12 -4.04 11.92
N MET A 65 9.79 -3.47 12.92
CA MET A 65 10.70 -4.19 13.81
C MET A 65 9.97 -5.35 14.53
N LEU A 66 8.77 -5.12 15.07
CA LEU A 66 7.98 -6.17 15.70
C LEU A 66 7.58 -7.29 14.72
N ASN A 67 7.24 -6.94 13.47
CA ASN A 67 6.98 -7.93 12.43
C ASN A 67 8.24 -8.75 12.09
N GLN A 68 9.41 -8.11 12.03
CA GLN A 68 10.68 -8.81 11.80
C GLN A 68 11.02 -9.75 12.97
N GLN A 69 10.87 -9.28 14.21
CA GLN A 69 11.05 -10.10 15.42
C GLN A 69 10.15 -11.34 15.38
N ARG A 70 8.85 -11.17 15.10
CA ARG A 70 7.90 -12.29 14.99
C ARG A 70 8.28 -13.28 13.89
N LYS A 71 8.79 -12.80 12.75
CA LYS A 71 9.28 -13.69 11.69
C LYS A 71 10.46 -14.54 12.17
N ILE A 72 11.39 -13.95 12.92
CA ILE A 72 12.54 -14.67 13.48
C ILE A 72 12.07 -15.71 14.49
N GLU A 73 11.16 -15.34 15.40
CA GLU A 73 10.61 -16.25 16.41
C GLU A 73 9.89 -17.44 15.77
N VAL A 74 9.06 -17.21 14.75
CA VAL A 74 8.40 -18.28 14.01
C VAL A 74 9.41 -19.22 13.34
N ASN A 75 10.47 -18.67 12.76
CA ASN A 75 11.55 -19.49 12.17
C ASN A 75 12.31 -20.30 13.22
N TYR A 76 12.61 -19.70 14.37
CA TYR A 76 13.26 -20.39 15.49
C TYR A 76 12.39 -21.53 16.04
N LEU A 77 11.09 -21.28 16.21
CA LEU A 77 10.13 -22.31 16.63
C LEU A 77 10.07 -23.45 15.61
N ARG A 78 10.12 -23.13 14.31
CA ARG A 78 10.18 -24.13 13.23
C ARG A 78 11.43 -25.00 13.34
N GLU A 79 12.59 -24.42 13.59
CA GLU A 79 13.84 -25.18 13.78
C GLU A 79 13.80 -26.05 15.03
N THR A 80 13.25 -25.52 16.13
CA THR A 80 13.09 -26.26 17.39
C THR A 80 12.18 -27.48 17.20
N ILE A 81 11.01 -27.30 16.59
CA ILE A 81 10.08 -28.41 16.33
C ILE A 81 10.71 -29.45 15.38
N ARG A 82 11.45 -29.00 14.35
CA ARG A 82 12.19 -29.91 13.46
C ARG A 82 13.19 -30.78 14.23
N SER A 83 13.92 -30.19 15.17
CA SER A 83 14.92 -30.93 15.97
C SER A 83 14.28 -31.98 16.87
N VAL A 84 13.10 -31.71 17.44
CA VAL A 84 12.37 -32.65 18.30
C VAL A 84 11.78 -33.80 17.47
N SER A 85 11.15 -33.50 16.33
CA SER A 85 10.57 -34.53 15.45
C SER A 85 11.62 -35.52 14.90
N ASN A 86 12.83 -35.04 14.57
CA ASN A 86 13.93 -35.90 14.11
C ASN A 86 14.50 -36.83 15.21
N ASN A 87 14.27 -36.52 16.49
CA ASN A 87 14.76 -37.35 17.60
C ASN A 87 13.83 -38.51 17.91
N ASP A 88 12.51 -38.36 17.69
CA ASP A 88 11.54 -39.45 17.89
C ASP A 88 11.68 -40.56 16.84
N THR A 89 12.25 -40.28 15.67
CA THR A 89 12.49 -41.29 14.61
C THR A 89 13.64 -42.24 14.92
N ARG A 90 14.58 -41.88 15.82
CA ARG A 90 15.72 -42.75 16.19
C ARG A 90 15.41 -43.76 17.29
N SER A 91 14.26 -43.62 17.97
CA SER A 91 13.90 -44.41 19.15
C SER A 91 13.25 -45.76 18.84
N TYR A 92 12.88 -46.03 17.58
CA TYR A 92 12.08 -47.21 17.20
C TYR A 92 12.80 -48.23 16.30
N GLU A 93 14.09 -48.04 15.97
CA GLU A 93 14.81 -49.01 15.12
C GLU A 93 15.52 -50.15 15.86
N THR A 94 15.43 -50.24 17.19
CA THR A 94 16.05 -51.36 17.93
C THR A 94 15.01 -52.12 18.75
N LEU A 95 14.18 -52.96 18.13
CA LEU A 95 13.50 -54.12 18.73
C LEU A 95 12.63 -54.83 17.67
N ASN A 96 13.23 -55.38 16.62
CA ASN A 96 12.57 -56.37 15.76
C ASN A 96 13.49 -57.58 15.58
N HIS A 97 13.55 -58.38 16.64
CA HIS A 97 13.96 -59.77 16.55
C HIS A 97 12.93 -60.60 17.31
N ARG A 98 12.34 -61.57 16.59
CA ARG A 98 11.73 -62.80 17.12
C ARG A 98 10.29 -62.60 17.65
N ASP A 99 9.26 -63.37 17.34
CA ASP A 99 9.08 -64.74 16.82
C ASP A 99 7.81 -64.82 15.95
N GLN A 100 7.79 -65.86 15.12
CA GLN A 100 6.73 -66.29 14.23
C GLN A 100 5.60 -67.01 15.00
N ASN A 101 4.38 -66.96 14.45
CA ASN A 101 3.20 -67.84 14.68
C ASN A 101 2.09 -67.30 15.61
N ASN A 102 0.87 -67.10 15.08
CA ASN A 102 -0.33 -67.95 15.34
C ASN A 102 -1.64 -67.31 14.80
N TYR A 103 -2.58 -68.18 14.41
CA TYR A 103 -3.94 -67.93 13.93
C TYR A 103 -4.91 -67.38 15.01
N GLY A 104 -5.86 -66.51 14.62
CA GLY A 104 -7.03 -66.15 15.44
C GLY A 104 -7.95 -65.06 14.83
N SER A 105 -9.23 -65.40 14.68
CA SER A 105 -10.43 -64.73 14.13
C SER A 105 -10.66 -63.20 14.24
N PRO A 106 -11.59 -62.64 13.42
CA PRO A 106 -11.82 -61.20 13.27
C PRO A 106 -12.95 -60.70 14.21
N THR A 107 -12.60 -59.98 15.26
CA THR A 107 -13.57 -59.20 16.04
C THR A 107 -12.88 -57.99 16.66
N GLY A 108 -13.18 -56.79 16.18
CA GLY A 108 -12.70 -55.55 16.77
C GLY A 108 -12.58 -54.46 15.73
N LEU A 109 -13.24 -53.33 15.97
CA LEU A 109 -13.08 -52.12 15.17
C LEU A 109 -11.64 -51.63 15.37
N ASP A 110 -10.73 -52.07 14.50
CA ASP A 110 -9.42 -51.48 14.36
C ASP A 110 -9.61 -50.08 13.79
N ILE A 111 -9.82 -49.11 14.68
CA ILE A 111 -9.54 -47.72 14.35
C ILE A 111 -8.03 -47.67 14.11
N PRO A 112 -7.57 -47.38 12.88
CA PRO A 112 -6.17 -47.11 12.70
C PRO A 112 -5.90 -45.83 13.47
N TYR A 113 -5.31 -45.96 14.66
CA TYR A 113 -4.56 -44.89 15.29
C TYR A 113 -3.40 -44.63 14.36
N GLN A 114 -3.66 -43.81 13.34
CA GLN A 114 -2.63 -43.26 12.50
C GLN A 114 -1.82 -42.35 13.41
N SER A 115 -0.78 -42.92 14.01
CA SER A 115 0.35 -42.17 14.53
C SER A 115 0.81 -41.29 13.37
N HIS A 116 0.28 -40.06 13.34
CA HIS A 116 0.83 -39.00 12.53
C HIS A 116 2.20 -38.77 13.13
N SER A 117 3.18 -39.53 12.66
CA SER A 117 4.57 -39.09 12.68
C SER A 117 4.52 -37.75 11.97
N VAL A 118 4.57 -36.67 12.75
CA VAL A 118 4.66 -35.32 12.22
C VAL A 118 6.04 -35.25 11.59
N SER A 119 6.15 -35.73 10.35
CA SER A 119 7.35 -35.59 9.55
C SER A 119 7.70 -34.12 9.57
N SER A 120 8.87 -33.82 10.12
CA SER A 120 9.48 -32.50 10.32
C SER A 120 9.54 -31.63 9.04
N ASP A 121 9.30 -32.25 7.89
CA ASP A 121 9.15 -31.62 6.57
C ASP A 121 7.76 -31.00 6.31
N GLN A 122 6.72 -31.32 7.10
CA GLN A 122 5.33 -30.89 6.86
C GLN A 122 4.92 -29.57 7.53
N ILE A 123 5.83 -28.85 8.19
CA ILE A 123 5.54 -27.48 8.60
C ILE A 123 5.72 -26.58 7.37
N GLU A 124 4.76 -26.69 6.46
CA GLU A 124 4.57 -25.76 5.38
C GLU A 124 3.90 -24.51 5.95
N LEU A 125 4.47 -23.34 5.67
CA LEU A 125 3.75 -22.10 5.95
C LEU A 125 2.43 -22.20 5.17
N PRO A 126 1.29 -21.86 5.79
CA PRO A 126 0.02 -21.96 5.10
C PRO A 126 0.11 -21.15 3.80
N THR A 127 0.12 -21.87 2.68
CA THR A 127 0.21 -21.31 1.35
C THR A 127 -1.16 -20.79 0.93
N LEU A 128 -1.24 -20.04 -0.18
CA LEU A 128 -2.52 -19.52 -0.69
C LEU A 128 -3.59 -20.62 -0.81
N VAL A 129 -3.18 -21.83 -1.19
CA VAL A 129 -4.08 -22.99 -1.35
C VAL A 129 -4.61 -23.53 -0.02
N HIS A 130 -3.90 -23.30 1.10
CA HIS A 130 -4.40 -23.61 2.44
C HIS A 130 -5.61 -22.74 2.80
N PHE A 131 -5.58 -21.46 2.43
CA PHE A 131 -6.68 -20.52 2.67
C PHE A 131 -7.76 -20.56 1.59
N LEU A 132 -7.42 -21.00 0.39
CA LEU A 132 -8.33 -21.08 -0.76
C LEU A 132 -8.39 -22.52 -1.31
N PRO A 133 -8.86 -23.50 -0.51
CA PRO A 133 -8.87 -24.91 -0.91
C PRO A 133 -9.79 -25.20 -2.09
N HIS A 134 -10.75 -24.31 -2.37
CA HIS A 134 -11.62 -24.42 -3.55
C HIS A 134 -10.86 -24.20 -4.86
N LEU A 135 -9.68 -23.55 -4.84
CA LEU A 135 -8.85 -23.40 -6.02
C LEU A 135 -8.29 -24.75 -6.49
N LEU A 136 -8.06 -25.71 -5.59
CA LEU A 136 -7.56 -27.06 -5.94
C LEU A 136 -8.55 -27.88 -6.78
N LYS A 137 -9.83 -27.49 -6.78
CA LYS A 137 -10.87 -28.19 -7.56
C LYS A 137 -10.81 -27.87 -9.05
N ASN A 138 -10.14 -26.78 -9.43
CA ASN A 138 -10.06 -26.33 -10.82
C ASN A 138 -8.59 -26.26 -11.26
N PRO A 139 -8.27 -26.67 -12.50
CA PRO A 139 -6.89 -26.62 -13.00
C PRO A 139 -6.36 -25.19 -13.17
N ASP A 140 -7.24 -24.22 -13.45
CA ASP A 140 -6.88 -22.82 -13.74
C ASP A 140 -7.68 -21.79 -12.91
N PRO A 141 -7.64 -21.88 -11.57
CA PRO A 141 -8.58 -21.19 -10.69
C PRO A 141 -8.35 -19.67 -10.59
N LEU A 142 -7.15 -19.20 -10.97
CA LEU A 142 -6.75 -17.79 -10.95
C LEU A 142 -6.86 -17.13 -12.33
N THR A 143 -7.37 -17.85 -13.34
CA THR A 143 -7.58 -17.27 -14.66
C THR A 143 -8.90 -16.50 -14.69
N PRO A 144 -8.91 -15.25 -15.16
CA PRO A 144 -10.15 -14.48 -15.22
C PRO A 144 -11.06 -15.08 -16.29
N ALA A 145 -12.36 -15.19 -15.98
CA ALA A 145 -13.38 -15.69 -16.90
C ALA A 145 -13.47 -14.86 -18.20
N PHE A 146 -13.09 -13.59 -18.13
CA PHE A 146 -13.03 -12.71 -19.28
C PHE A 146 -11.77 -11.85 -19.25
N ARG A 147 -11.01 -11.86 -20.34
CA ARG A 147 -9.82 -11.04 -20.53
C ARG A 147 -9.99 -10.17 -21.76
N ARG A 148 -9.97 -8.85 -21.57
CA ARG A 148 -9.98 -7.88 -22.67
C ARG A 148 -8.58 -7.30 -22.87
N ALA A 149 -7.99 -7.63 -24.00
CA ALA A 149 -6.68 -7.13 -24.38
C ALA A 149 -6.81 -5.79 -25.13
N SER A 150 -5.86 -4.87 -24.92
CA SER A 150 -5.81 -3.63 -25.70
C SER A 150 -5.40 -3.94 -27.13
N ALA A 151 -5.87 -3.16 -28.11
CA ALA A 151 -5.48 -3.31 -29.52
C ALA A 151 -3.95 -3.26 -29.72
N ARG A 152 -3.24 -2.56 -28.84
CA ARG A 152 -1.77 -2.49 -28.85
C ARG A 152 -1.09 -3.75 -28.29
N TYR A 153 -1.78 -4.55 -27.48
CA TYR A 153 -1.23 -5.73 -26.79
C TYR A 153 -2.19 -6.93 -26.90
N PRO A 154 -2.22 -7.62 -28.06
CA PRO A 154 -3.21 -8.69 -28.32
C PRO A 154 -3.10 -9.87 -27.35
N ASN A 155 -1.88 -10.17 -26.88
CA ASN A 155 -1.59 -11.28 -25.99
C ASN A 155 -1.69 -10.91 -24.49
N GLY A 156 -2.19 -9.71 -24.18
CA GLY A 156 -2.18 -9.16 -22.83
C GLY A 156 -0.94 -8.30 -22.56
N ARG A 157 -1.05 -7.48 -21.52
CA ARG A 157 0.04 -6.61 -21.05
C ARG A 157 0.86 -7.32 -19.99
N THR A 158 2.17 -7.15 -20.04
CA THR A 158 3.14 -7.63 -19.05
C THR A 158 3.95 -6.44 -18.54
N GLY A 159 4.49 -6.51 -17.32
CA GLY A 159 5.31 -5.42 -16.75
C GLY A 159 4.50 -4.22 -16.25
N VAL A 160 3.25 -4.45 -15.82
CA VAL A 160 2.41 -3.43 -15.17
C VAL A 160 2.92 -3.13 -13.75
N ASN A 161 2.90 -1.86 -13.33
CA ASN A 161 3.28 -1.42 -11.98
C ASN A 161 2.07 -1.14 -11.09
N LEU A 162 0.88 -1.00 -11.68
CA LEU A 162 -0.36 -0.69 -11.00
C LEU A 162 -1.42 -1.75 -11.32
N VAL A 163 -1.98 -2.36 -10.29
CA VAL A 163 -3.10 -3.31 -10.42
C VAL A 163 -4.28 -2.80 -9.60
N LEU A 164 -5.40 -2.50 -10.27
CA LEU A 164 -6.64 -2.10 -9.62
C LEU A 164 -7.62 -3.29 -9.54
N GLY A 165 -7.88 -3.76 -8.33
CA GLY A 165 -8.93 -4.73 -8.05
C GLY A 165 -10.27 -4.05 -7.81
N ILE A 166 -11.30 -4.38 -8.60
CA ILE A 166 -12.66 -3.87 -8.44
C ILE A 166 -13.58 -5.02 -8.03
N PRO A 167 -13.87 -5.19 -6.72
CA PRO A 167 -14.88 -6.13 -6.27
C PRO A 167 -16.28 -5.56 -6.51
N THR A 168 -17.16 -6.36 -7.09
CA THR A 168 -18.56 -5.99 -7.32
C THR A 168 -19.47 -7.21 -7.20
N VAL A 169 -20.78 -6.97 -7.12
CA VAL A 169 -21.82 -8.00 -7.08
C VAL A 169 -22.75 -7.80 -8.28
N LYS A 170 -23.31 -8.89 -8.79
CA LYS A 170 -24.35 -8.81 -9.82
C LYS A 170 -25.58 -8.10 -9.26
N ARG A 171 -26.03 -7.02 -9.92
CA ARG A 171 -27.23 -6.27 -9.52
C ARG A 171 -28.32 -6.44 -10.58
N PRO A 172 -29.56 -6.78 -10.19
CA PRO A 172 -30.65 -7.00 -11.14
C PRO A 172 -31.22 -5.71 -11.74
N VAL A 173 -31.18 -4.60 -10.99
CA VAL A 173 -31.81 -3.33 -11.41
C VAL A 173 -30.84 -2.44 -12.18
N GLN A 174 -29.71 -2.07 -11.57
CA GLN A 174 -28.73 -1.18 -12.18
C GLN A 174 -27.31 -1.59 -11.76
N SER A 175 -26.43 -1.75 -12.77
CA SER A 175 -25.01 -1.97 -12.56
C SER A 175 -24.24 -0.65 -12.67
N TYR A 176 -23.44 -0.35 -11.64
CA TYR A 176 -22.55 0.80 -11.64
C TYR A 176 -21.19 0.49 -12.28
N LEU A 177 -20.88 -0.78 -12.54
CA LEU A 177 -19.56 -1.23 -12.94
C LEU A 177 -19.05 -0.51 -14.20
N VAL A 178 -19.88 -0.40 -15.23
CA VAL A 178 -19.48 0.23 -16.50
C VAL A 178 -19.18 1.70 -16.31
N GLN A 179 -20.00 2.41 -15.54
CA GLN A 179 -19.78 3.83 -15.26
C GLN A 179 -18.52 4.04 -14.41
N THR A 180 -18.30 3.20 -13.39
CA THR A 180 -17.09 3.24 -12.57
C THR A 180 -15.84 2.98 -13.41
N LEU A 181 -15.86 1.96 -14.29
CA LEU A 181 -14.74 1.66 -15.17
C LEU A 181 -14.42 2.83 -16.12
N ARG A 182 -15.45 3.46 -16.70
CA ARG A 182 -15.27 4.66 -17.54
C ARG A 182 -14.62 5.79 -16.75
N ASN A 183 -15.18 6.11 -15.59
CA ASN A 183 -14.64 7.17 -14.73
C ASN A 183 -13.17 6.91 -14.36
N ILE A 184 -12.79 5.67 -14.01
CA ILE A 184 -11.40 5.32 -13.71
C ILE A 184 -10.51 5.51 -14.94
N ILE A 185 -10.92 4.99 -16.11
CA ILE A 185 -10.12 5.05 -17.34
C ILE A 185 -9.94 6.50 -17.84
N ASP A 186 -10.97 7.32 -17.70
CA ASP A 186 -10.98 8.70 -18.18
C ASP A 186 -10.18 9.65 -17.27
N ASN A 187 -10.12 9.35 -15.96
CA ASN A 187 -9.40 10.17 -14.97
C ASN A 187 -7.99 9.65 -14.67
N ILE A 188 -7.57 8.52 -15.23
CA ILE A 188 -6.20 8.02 -15.11
C ILE A 188 -5.29 8.79 -16.08
N ASN A 189 -4.11 9.17 -15.59
CA ASN A 189 -3.09 9.81 -16.41
C ASN A 189 -2.65 8.90 -17.57
N PRO A 190 -2.33 9.43 -18.77
CA PRO A 190 -1.99 8.62 -19.92
C PRO A 190 -0.82 7.65 -19.69
N SER A 191 0.22 8.08 -18.96
CA SER A 191 1.36 7.25 -18.59
C SER A 191 0.97 6.09 -17.68
N GLU A 192 0.23 6.37 -16.61
CA GLU A 192 -0.26 5.34 -15.68
C GLU A 192 -1.21 4.36 -16.38
N ARG A 193 -2.02 4.84 -17.34
CA ARG A 193 -2.91 3.99 -18.14
C ARG A 193 -2.16 2.93 -18.95
N GLU A 194 -0.93 3.23 -19.35
CA GLU A 194 -0.10 2.29 -20.10
C GLU A 194 0.47 1.20 -19.19
N GLU A 195 0.64 1.50 -17.90
CA GLU A 195 1.26 0.63 -16.90
C GLU A 195 0.25 0.01 -15.92
N ALA A 196 -1.05 0.23 -16.13
CA ALA A 196 -2.13 -0.28 -15.28
C ALA A 196 -2.83 -1.55 -15.82
N LEU A 197 -3.22 -2.43 -14.89
CA LEU A 197 -4.13 -3.56 -15.10
C LEU A 197 -5.35 -3.43 -14.20
N ILE A 198 -6.56 -3.56 -14.76
CA ILE A 198 -7.81 -3.56 -13.99
C ILE A 198 -8.33 -5.00 -13.94
N VAL A 199 -8.49 -5.53 -12.72
CA VAL A 199 -9.05 -6.86 -12.45
C VAL A 199 -10.40 -6.67 -11.77
N VAL A 200 -11.47 -7.17 -12.39
CA VAL A 200 -12.82 -7.06 -11.86
C VAL A 200 -13.25 -8.42 -11.31
N PHE A 201 -13.61 -8.45 -10.03
CA PHE A 201 -14.25 -9.61 -9.42
C PHE A 201 -15.75 -9.37 -9.31
N ILE A 202 -16.56 -10.24 -9.91
CA ILE A 202 -18.03 -10.18 -9.85
C ILE A 202 -18.48 -11.37 -9.01
N ALA A 203 -18.95 -11.11 -7.80
CA ALA A 203 -19.65 -12.11 -7.00
C ALA A 203 -21.07 -12.32 -7.56
N GLU A 204 -21.43 -13.59 -7.77
CA GLU A 204 -22.79 -14.05 -8.09
C GLU A 204 -23.65 -14.23 -6.85
#